data_AF-A0A9P7R8H9-F1
#
_entry.id   AF-A0A9P7R8H9-F1
#
_cell.length_a   1.000
_cell.length_b   1.000
_cell.length_c   1.000
_cell.angle_alpha   90.00
_cell.angle_beta   90.00
_cell.angle_gamma   90.00
#
_symmetry.space_group_name_H-M   'P 1'
#
loop_
_entity.id
_entity.type
_entity.pdbx_description
1 polymer ?
#
loop_
_entity_poly.entity_id
_entity_poly.type
_entity_poly.pdbx_seq_one_letter_code
_entity_poly.pdbx_strand_id
1 'polypeptide(L)'
;MAMMNFGELTWVMQAWLLHIIYGAFTGNASDFDKSKKMLRWIVDAARDLGLLRQNVFQSTSRFRDSEEQTLHDHWMSYVESESMKLSMYTLLFLDFHIFSPCNIRPLTTPTELDWELPLASSLWEADTSLAWAQRLGDEPRTVGLTRSHDTPGMTCPTTKSLNLAMQSLMTDTPSPQLLAALRASPMATLFVLTSLDSLVRDFTRCYYQLPPALADPNAYHILTQSQNRQVSAALRYVSEIITTQIAAADSSNWHILNFAERIALSVKLALCKPDDLLIGGIVENSVVAGLTTATHLTMGLQVGARRSLQNLLRYNSGDDGMLVFLDDLMDVLSSVTSIERQDPLREAPWATVATYKILLAIWRLLRWATAEMRRKSGTQPTVRTRFEASTIVFNSILEVLQRQEDIDGQTRRLSVRESTALGMASEASEVRFMETVLQFWKGRPVWAMGSFMTTVLEEVISAGGMAYE
;
A
#
# COMPACT_ATOMS: atom_id res chain seq x y z
N MET A 1 40.48 -0.61 9.82
CA MET A 1 39.10 -0.80 9.36
C MET A 1 38.69 0.52 8.75
N ALA A 2 38.93 0.66 7.46
CA ALA A 2 38.91 1.95 6.76
C ALA A 2 37.49 2.53 6.80
N MET A 3 37.38 3.82 7.12
CA MET A 3 36.28 4.66 6.67
C MET A 3 36.25 4.56 5.14
N MET A 4 35.55 3.58 4.59
CA MET A 4 35.08 3.66 3.22
C MET A 4 34.21 4.92 3.16
N ASN A 5 34.48 5.79 2.19
CA ASN A 5 33.69 7.00 1.94
C ASN A 5 32.21 6.62 1.88
N PHE A 6 31.43 6.95 2.91
CA PHE A 6 29.99 6.67 2.96
C PHE A 6 29.26 7.27 1.74
N GLY A 7 29.76 8.40 1.23
CA GLY A 7 29.29 8.99 -0.03
C GLY A 7 29.39 8.03 -1.22
N GLU A 8 30.52 7.32 -1.39
CA GLU A 8 30.70 6.36 -2.48
C GLU A 8 29.82 5.11 -2.35
N LEU A 9 29.47 4.72 -1.13
CA LEU A 9 28.58 3.58 -0.91
C LEU A 9 27.12 3.94 -1.23
N THR A 10 26.73 5.21 -1.03
CA THR A 10 25.34 5.66 -1.11
C THR A 10 24.82 5.71 -2.54
N TRP A 11 25.53 6.34 -3.47
CA TRP A 11 25.10 6.40 -4.89
C TRP A 11 25.09 5.00 -5.54
N VAL A 12 26.00 4.11 -5.15
CA VAL A 12 25.99 2.70 -5.60
C VAL A 12 24.73 2.00 -5.10
N MET A 13 24.38 2.14 -3.82
CA MET A 13 23.13 1.62 -3.25
C MET A 13 21.91 2.17 -4.00
N GLN A 14 21.83 3.48 -4.21
CA GLN A 14 20.73 4.12 -4.93
C GLN A 14 20.60 3.63 -6.38
N ALA A 15 21.72 3.49 -7.11
CA ALA A 15 21.73 2.97 -8.47
C ALA A 15 21.24 1.51 -8.52
N TRP A 16 21.65 0.67 -7.57
CA TRP A 16 21.16 -0.71 -7.46
C TRP A 16 19.65 -0.77 -7.18
N LEU A 17 19.15 0.06 -6.25
CA LEU A 17 17.73 0.14 -5.95
C LEU A 17 16.92 0.52 -7.20
N LEU A 18 17.41 1.49 -8.00
CA LEU A 18 16.79 1.86 -9.27
C LEU A 18 16.77 0.69 -10.26
N HIS A 19 17.89 -0.02 -10.44
CA HIS A 19 17.94 -1.19 -11.32
C HIS A 19 16.97 -2.30 -10.89
N ILE A 20 16.84 -2.53 -9.57
CA ILE A 20 15.87 -3.49 -9.02
C ILE A 20 14.43 -3.07 -9.35
N ILE A 21 14.09 -1.79 -9.22
CA ILE A 21 12.76 -1.27 -9.57
C ILE A 21 12.46 -1.55 -11.05
N TYR A 22 13.33 -1.09 -11.95
CA TYR A 22 13.10 -1.27 -13.38
C TYR A 22 13.00 -2.75 -13.74
N GLY A 23 13.95 -3.57 -13.29
CA GLY A 23 13.94 -5.00 -13.59
C GLY A 23 12.72 -5.74 -13.04
N ALA A 24 12.22 -5.37 -11.85
CA ALA A 24 11.04 -6.00 -11.24
C ALA A 24 9.73 -5.69 -11.98
N PHE A 25 9.59 -4.49 -12.55
CA PHE A 25 8.35 -4.02 -13.17
C PHE A 25 8.39 -3.98 -14.72
N THR A 26 9.42 -4.55 -15.34
CA THR A 26 9.50 -4.76 -16.81
C THR A 26 8.53 -5.81 -17.36
N GLY A 27 7.90 -6.62 -16.50
CA GLY A 27 7.02 -7.72 -16.91
C GLY A 27 7.73 -8.96 -17.46
N ASN A 28 9.06 -8.92 -17.65
CA ASN A 28 9.85 -10.08 -18.05
C ASN A 28 10.28 -10.91 -16.83
N ALA A 29 9.91 -12.18 -16.80
CA ALA A 29 10.26 -13.10 -15.71
C ALA A 29 11.80 -13.26 -15.52
N SER A 30 12.60 -13.17 -16.58
CA SER A 30 14.06 -13.26 -16.45
C SER A 30 14.66 -12.04 -15.77
N ASP A 31 14.12 -10.86 -16.03
CA ASP A 31 14.61 -9.61 -15.44
C ASP A 31 14.10 -9.44 -14.01
N PHE A 32 12.89 -9.91 -13.72
CA PHE A 32 12.42 -10.10 -12.36
C PHE A 32 13.35 -11.05 -11.58
N ASP A 33 13.77 -12.18 -12.16
CA ASP A 33 14.71 -13.11 -11.49
C ASP A 33 16.07 -12.48 -11.19
N LYS A 34 16.62 -11.71 -12.14
CA LYS A 34 17.83 -10.91 -11.90
C LYS A 34 17.63 -9.90 -10.78
N SER A 35 16.50 -9.18 -10.77
CA SER A 35 16.17 -8.17 -9.75
C SER A 35 16.08 -8.79 -8.36
N LYS A 36 15.46 -9.97 -8.23
CA LYS A 36 15.44 -10.73 -6.97
C LYS A 36 16.84 -11.09 -6.48
N LYS A 37 17.73 -11.52 -7.40
CA LYS A 37 19.11 -11.86 -7.06
C LYS A 37 19.89 -10.62 -6.62
N MET A 38 19.73 -9.50 -7.32
CA MET A 38 20.33 -8.22 -6.94
C MET A 38 19.82 -7.75 -5.57
N LEU A 39 18.51 -7.85 -5.32
CA LEU A 39 17.92 -7.51 -4.03
C LEU A 39 18.46 -8.41 -2.91
N ARG A 40 18.62 -9.72 -3.15
CA ARG A 40 19.26 -10.60 -2.17
C ARG A 40 20.71 -10.19 -1.88
N TRP A 41 21.49 -9.94 -2.92
CA TRP A 41 22.88 -9.52 -2.75
C TRP A 41 23.03 -8.23 -1.96
N ILE A 42 22.19 -7.23 -2.23
CA ILE A 42 22.29 -5.94 -1.54
C ILE A 42 21.82 -6.04 -0.08
N VAL A 43 20.82 -6.88 0.21
CA VAL A 43 20.41 -7.19 1.58
C VAL A 43 21.53 -7.89 2.34
N ASP A 44 22.15 -8.91 1.74
CA ASP A 44 23.25 -9.64 2.37
C ASP A 44 24.47 -8.73 2.60
N ALA A 45 24.82 -7.89 1.61
CA ALA A 45 25.86 -6.88 1.76
C ALA A 45 25.54 -5.85 2.85
N ALA A 46 24.29 -5.39 2.95
CA ALA A 46 23.88 -4.46 4.01
C ALA A 46 23.98 -5.08 5.41
N ARG A 47 23.73 -6.40 5.54
CA ARG A 47 23.93 -7.15 6.78
C ARG A 47 25.41 -7.29 7.12
N ASP A 48 26.21 -7.73 6.16
CA ASP A 48 27.65 -7.98 6.33
C ASP A 48 28.42 -6.71 6.70
N LEU A 49 28.03 -5.57 6.10
CA LEU A 49 28.60 -4.26 6.39
C LEU A 49 27.97 -3.59 7.64
N GLY A 50 26.96 -4.20 8.25
CA GLY A 50 26.26 -3.67 9.42
C GLY A 50 25.46 -2.40 9.14
N LEU A 51 25.09 -2.13 7.88
CA LEU A 51 24.39 -0.90 7.47
C LEU A 51 22.93 -0.85 7.95
N LEU A 52 22.33 -1.99 8.30
CA LEU A 52 20.95 -2.04 8.82
C LEU A 52 20.82 -1.47 10.24
N ARG A 53 21.94 -1.30 10.96
CA ARG A 53 21.96 -0.77 12.32
C ARG A 53 22.75 0.54 12.35
N GLN A 54 22.14 1.57 12.91
CA GLN A 54 22.80 2.84 13.08
C GLN A 54 23.81 2.76 14.25
N ASN A 55 25.11 2.65 13.94
CA ASN A 55 26.16 2.55 14.96
C ASN A 55 26.37 3.86 15.77
N VAL A 56 25.97 5.02 15.21
CA VAL A 56 26.08 6.34 15.87
C VAL A 56 24.85 7.17 15.49
N PHE A 57 24.14 7.71 16.48
CA PHE A 57 23.05 8.67 16.27
C PHE A 57 23.63 10.01 15.77
N GLN A 58 23.67 10.21 14.44
CA GLN A 58 24.39 11.31 13.80
C GLN A 58 23.52 12.53 13.48
N SER A 59 22.21 12.38 13.42
CA SER A 59 21.27 13.35 12.85
C SER A 59 21.21 14.68 13.58
N THR A 60 21.54 14.72 14.88
CA THR A 60 21.37 15.94 15.69
C THR A 60 22.42 16.14 16.80
N SER A 61 23.28 15.15 17.06
CA SER A 61 24.20 15.15 18.21
C SER A 61 25.54 15.84 17.94
N ARG A 62 25.90 16.09 16.67
CA ARG A 62 27.20 16.64 16.27
C ARG A 62 27.32 18.16 16.28
N PHE A 63 26.22 18.88 16.52
CA PHE A 63 26.22 20.34 16.47
C PHE A 63 26.75 21.02 17.73
N ARG A 64 27.30 20.26 18.68
CA ARG A 64 27.92 20.83 19.88
C ARG A 64 29.27 21.45 19.53
N ASP A 65 29.27 22.79 19.44
CA ASP A 65 30.31 23.72 19.87
C ASP A 65 31.70 23.09 20.14
N SER A 66 32.53 22.88 19.11
CA SER A 66 34.01 22.93 19.26
C SER A 66 34.83 22.82 17.98
N GLU A 67 34.26 22.54 16.80
CA GLU A 67 35.04 22.40 15.58
C GLU A 67 34.76 23.53 14.58
N GLU A 68 35.82 24.07 13.97
CA GLU A 68 35.80 25.06 12.87
C GLU A 68 35.21 24.47 11.56
N GLN A 69 34.12 23.71 11.64
CA GLN A 69 33.40 23.20 10.46
C GLN A 69 32.40 24.25 9.98
N THR A 70 32.36 24.49 8.67
CA THR A 70 31.44 25.47 8.10
C THR A 70 29.99 24.95 8.18
N LEU A 71 29.02 25.87 8.23
CA LEU A 71 27.60 25.50 8.18
C LEU A 71 27.26 24.64 6.95
N HIS A 72 27.98 24.84 5.84
CA HIS A 72 27.86 24.03 4.64
C HIS A 72 28.32 22.59 4.86
N ASP A 73 29.44 22.36 5.54
CA ASP A 73 29.97 21.03 5.82
C ASP A 73 28.99 20.20 6.67
N HIS A 74 28.37 20.84 7.66
CA HIS A 74 27.34 20.18 8.46
C HIS A 74 26.09 19.83 7.65
N TRP A 75 25.66 20.72 6.76
CA TRP A 75 24.52 20.46 5.89
C TRP A 75 24.82 19.30 4.93
N MET A 76 26.01 19.25 4.33
CA MET A 76 26.43 18.14 3.49
C MET A 76 26.55 16.82 4.26
N SER A 77 27.06 16.85 5.49
CA SER A 77 27.08 15.66 6.36
C SER A 77 25.67 15.16 6.69
N TYR A 78 24.71 16.07 6.89
CA TYR A 78 23.30 15.70 7.02
C TYR A 78 22.79 15.04 5.74
N VAL A 79 23.02 15.64 4.57
CA VAL A 79 22.58 15.09 3.28
C VAL A 79 23.13 13.67 3.08
N GLU A 80 24.41 13.43 3.34
CA GLU A 80 25.01 12.10 3.22
C GLU A 80 24.37 11.08 4.18
N SER A 81 24.20 11.45 5.46
CA SER A 81 23.60 10.58 6.47
C SER A 81 22.13 10.27 6.17
N GLU A 82 21.36 11.29 5.79
CA GLU A 82 19.94 11.15 5.45
C GLU A 82 19.77 10.35 4.15
N SER A 83 20.66 10.52 3.17
CA SER A 83 20.68 9.74 1.94
C SER A 83 20.85 8.24 2.21
N MET A 84 21.81 7.88 3.07
CA MET A 84 22.03 6.48 3.45
C MET A 84 20.81 5.93 4.19
N LYS A 85 20.27 6.68 5.16
CA LYS A 85 19.06 6.30 5.89
C LYS A 85 17.89 6.04 4.95
N LEU A 86 17.58 6.98 4.06
CA LEU A 86 16.52 6.83 3.06
C LEU A 86 16.75 5.63 2.13
N SER A 87 18.00 5.34 1.79
CA SER A 87 18.35 4.17 0.98
C SER A 87 18.07 2.86 1.73
N MET A 88 18.38 2.77 3.02
CA MET A 88 18.07 1.59 3.85
C MET A 88 16.56 1.38 4.03
N TYR A 89 15.81 2.45 4.25
CA TYR A 89 14.35 2.34 4.28
C TYR A 89 13.75 1.98 2.91
N THR A 90 14.31 2.52 1.82
CA THR A 90 13.89 2.17 0.47
C THR A 90 14.18 0.69 0.16
N LEU A 91 15.28 0.14 0.66
CA LEU A 91 15.58 -1.29 0.55
C LEU A 91 14.49 -2.14 1.20
N LEU A 92 14.12 -1.84 2.47
CA LEU A 92 13.04 -2.53 3.18
C LEU A 92 11.70 -2.39 2.44
N PHE A 93 11.43 -1.18 1.94
CA PHE A 93 10.23 -0.87 1.17
C PHE A 93 10.12 -1.71 -0.10
N LEU A 94 11.17 -1.74 -0.91
CA LEU A 94 11.19 -2.51 -2.16
C LEU A 94 11.13 -4.01 -1.90
N ASP A 95 11.84 -4.50 -0.89
CA ASP A 95 11.81 -5.91 -0.50
C ASP A 95 10.38 -6.37 -0.20
N PHE A 96 9.59 -5.56 0.51
CA PHE A 96 8.19 -5.88 0.73
C PHE A 96 7.31 -5.74 -0.53
N HIS A 97 7.34 -4.57 -1.20
CA HIS A 97 6.39 -4.26 -2.27
C HIS A 97 6.65 -4.98 -3.59
N ILE A 98 7.87 -5.46 -3.83
CA ILE A 98 8.19 -6.32 -5.00
C ILE A 98 7.70 -7.75 -4.75
N PHE A 99 7.80 -8.25 -3.52
CA PHE A 99 7.48 -9.65 -3.21
C PHE A 99 6.02 -9.91 -2.81
N SER A 100 5.35 -8.92 -2.21
CA SER A 100 3.96 -9.03 -1.78
C SER A 100 2.98 -9.43 -2.91
N PRO A 101 3.05 -8.85 -4.13
CA PRO A 101 2.17 -9.24 -5.25
C PRO A 101 2.40 -10.67 -5.75
N CYS A 102 3.61 -11.21 -5.57
CA CYS A 102 3.97 -12.57 -5.99
C CYS A 102 3.81 -13.61 -4.88
N ASN A 103 3.36 -13.18 -3.69
CA ASN A 103 3.38 -13.98 -2.47
C ASN A 103 4.74 -14.59 -2.11
N ILE A 104 5.83 -13.93 -2.51
CA ILE A 104 7.17 -14.28 -2.06
C ILE A 104 7.37 -13.70 -0.65
N ARG A 105 8.16 -14.37 0.18
CA ARG A 105 8.51 -13.86 1.51
C ARG A 105 9.60 -12.77 1.37
N PRO A 106 9.41 -11.57 1.96
CA PRO A 106 10.47 -10.57 2.07
C PRO A 106 11.73 -11.15 2.70
N LEU A 107 12.88 -10.66 2.26
CA LEU A 107 14.19 -11.10 2.74
C LEU A 107 14.55 -10.46 4.08
N THR A 108 14.04 -9.26 4.34
CA THR A 108 14.29 -8.44 5.51
C THR A 108 13.02 -8.28 6.34
N THR A 109 13.22 -7.98 7.62
CA THR A 109 12.14 -7.66 8.53
C THR A 109 12.28 -6.23 9.04
N PRO A 110 11.17 -5.51 9.32
CA PRO A 110 11.23 -4.18 9.93
C PRO A 110 12.02 -4.14 11.25
N THR A 111 12.15 -5.26 11.95
CA THR A 111 12.93 -5.43 13.19
C THR A 111 14.43 -5.46 12.98
N GLU A 112 14.92 -5.72 11.77
CA GLU A 112 16.34 -5.66 11.43
C GLU A 112 16.83 -4.23 11.22
N LEU A 113 15.93 -3.30 10.88
CA LEU A 113 16.25 -1.90 10.60
C LEU A 113 16.21 -1.06 11.88
N ASP A 114 17.39 -0.72 12.39
CA ASP A 114 17.57 0.13 13.58
C ASP A 114 18.12 1.50 13.16
N TRP A 115 17.31 2.19 12.36
CA TRP A 115 17.51 3.59 11.99
C TRP A 115 16.35 4.42 12.53
N GLU A 116 16.64 5.66 12.93
CA GLU A 116 15.61 6.64 13.24
C GLU A 116 14.69 6.91 12.05
N LEU A 117 13.48 7.38 12.32
CA LEU A 117 12.57 7.79 11.25
C LEU A 117 13.20 8.91 10.39
N PRO A 118 12.94 8.93 9.08
CA PRO A 118 13.36 10.02 8.20
C PRO A 118 13.01 11.41 8.77
N LEU A 119 13.89 12.37 8.53
CA LEU A 119 13.67 13.76 8.93
C LEU A 119 12.57 14.42 8.07
N ALA A 120 12.13 15.62 8.46
CA ALA A 120 11.12 16.35 7.70
C ALA A 120 11.58 16.62 6.26
N SER A 121 10.67 16.51 5.29
CA SER A 121 11.01 16.75 3.87
C SER A 121 11.56 18.17 3.64
N SER A 122 11.10 19.15 4.42
CA SER A 122 11.57 20.53 4.35
C SER A 122 13.07 20.67 4.64
N LEU A 123 13.68 19.77 5.41
CA LEU A 123 15.13 19.78 5.65
C LEU A 123 15.91 19.28 4.43
N TRP A 124 15.37 18.27 3.76
CA TRP A 124 15.93 17.72 2.53
C TRP A 124 15.80 18.69 1.36
N GLU A 125 14.67 19.39 1.27
CA GLU A 125 14.34 20.39 0.24
C GLU A 125 14.94 21.78 0.52
N ALA A 126 15.94 21.89 1.40
CA ALA A 126 16.60 23.17 1.64
C ALA A 126 17.54 23.50 0.48
N ASP A 127 17.44 24.70 -0.09
CA ASP A 127 18.30 25.11 -1.22
C ASP A 127 19.66 25.65 -0.75
N THR A 128 19.78 26.01 0.52
CA THR A 128 21.00 26.59 1.11
C THR A 128 21.22 26.08 2.52
N SER A 129 22.49 26.08 2.94
CA SER A 129 22.88 25.68 4.31
C SER A 129 22.26 26.58 5.38
N LEU A 130 22.00 27.86 5.07
CA LEU A 130 21.28 28.79 5.95
C LEU A 130 19.81 28.42 6.09
N ALA A 131 19.11 28.17 4.98
CA ALA A 131 17.71 27.76 5.00
C ALA A 131 17.52 26.43 5.73
N TRP A 132 18.45 25.50 5.53
CA TRP A 132 18.50 24.23 6.25
C TRP A 132 18.62 24.43 7.77
N ALA A 133 19.57 25.26 8.23
CA ALA A 133 19.74 25.51 9.67
C ALA A 133 18.53 26.19 10.32
N GLN A 134 17.87 27.11 9.61
CA GLN A 134 16.63 27.72 10.08
C GLN A 134 15.54 26.66 10.27
N ARG A 135 15.30 25.84 9.24
CA ARG A 135 14.32 24.75 9.28
C ARG A 135 14.67 23.69 10.35
N LEU A 136 15.96 23.45 10.59
CA LEU A 136 16.43 22.54 11.62
C LEU A 136 16.10 23.06 13.03
N GLY A 137 16.09 24.38 13.23
CA GLY A 137 15.64 24.99 14.48
C GLY A 137 14.15 24.77 14.77
N ASP A 138 13.33 24.67 13.72
CA ASP A 138 11.88 24.48 13.79
C ASP A 138 11.48 22.99 13.84
N GLU A 139 12.42 22.07 13.59
CA GLU A 139 12.15 20.63 13.54
C GLU A 139 11.70 20.11 14.93
N PRO A 140 10.50 19.50 15.07
CA PRO A 140 9.94 19.12 16.38
C PRO A 140 10.84 18.21 17.22
N ARG A 141 11.73 17.45 16.56
CA ARG A 141 12.68 16.53 17.20
C ARG A 141 13.95 17.23 17.72
N THR A 142 14.30 18.41 17.20
CA THR A 142 15.53 19.16 17.52
C THR A 142 15.27 20.36 18.43
N VAL A 143 14.04 20.88 18.50
CA VAL A 143 13.65 22.03 19.37
C VAL A 143 14.02 21.80 20.85
N GLY A 144 14.12 20.53 21.30
CA GLY A 144 14.60 20.19 22.64
C GLY A 144 16.12 20.26 22.83
N LEU A 145 16.89 20.01 21.77
CA LEU A 145 18.36 20.02 21.78
C LEU A 145 18.94 21.44 21.80
N THR A 146 18.22 22.41 21.21
CA THR A 146 18.63 23.82 21.19
C THR A 146 18.22 24.60 22.46
N ARG A 147 17.32 24.05 23.29
CA ARG A 147 16.75 24.75 24.46
C ARG A 147 17.24 24.26 25.84
N SER A 148 17.88 23.10 25.95
CA SER A 148 18.38 22.61 27.26
C SER A 148 19.80 22.08 27.17
N HIS A 149 20.72 22.70 27.93
CA HIS A 149 22.12 22.26 28.03
C HIS A 149 22.32 20.94 28.80
N ASP A 150 21.30 20.48 29.53
CA ASP A 150 21.48 19.50 30.61
C ASP A 150 21.11 18.04 30.27
N THR A 151 20.70 17.71 29.04
CA THR A 151 20.53 16.30 28.65
C THR A 151 20.85 16.06 27.18
N PRO A 152 22.01 15.45 26.85
CA PRO A 152 22.31 15.03 25.49
C PRO A 152 21.53 13.75 25.18
N GLY A 153 20.30 13.91 24.71
CA GLY A 153 19.45 12.78 24.33
C GLY A 153 18.22 13.22 23.57
N MET A 154 17.98 12.60 22.41
CA MET A 154 16.78 12.75 21.60
C MET A 154 15.52 12.67 22.49
N THR A 155 14.70 13.73 22.51
CA THR A 155 13.56 13.88 23.44
C THR A 155 12.36 12.97 23.12
N CYS A 156 12.40 12.23 22.00
CA CYS A 156 11.32 11.33 21.60
C CYS A 156 11.82 9.91 21.30
N PRO A 157 11.78 8.97 22.27
CA PRO A 157 12.24 7.60 22.07
C PRO A 157 11.46 6.87 20.97
N THR A 158 10.23 7.27 20.68
CA THR A 158 9.35 6.62 19.70
C THR A 158 9.77 6.86 18.25
N THR A 159 10.60 7.87 17.98
CA THR A 159 11.12 8.16 16.62
C THR A 159 12.48 7.51 16.33
N LYS A 160 13.07 6.82 17.32
CA LYS A 160 14.42 6.23 17.23
C LYS A 160 14.51 5.02 16.32
N SER A 161 13.40 4.32 16.11
CA SER A 161 13.34 3.23 15.15
C SER A 161 11.94 3.05 14.61
N LEU A 162 11.85 2.40 13.45
CA LEU A 162 10.58 2.05 12.82
C LEU A 162 9.70 1.21 13.76
N ASN A 163 10.30 0.29 14.51
CA ASN A 163 9.58 -0.58 15.45
C ASN A 163 9.01 0.20 16.64
N LEU A 164 9.75 1.15 17.19
CA LEU A 164 9.27 1.99 18.30
C LEU A 164 8.14 2.92 17.84
N ALA A 165 8.23 3.43 16.61
CA ALA A 165 7.17 4.24 16.01
C ALA A 165 5.89 3.42 15.84
N MET A 166 6.01 2.23 15.27
CA MET A 166 4.91 1.28 15.10
C MET A 166 4.24 0.94 16.43
N GLN A 167 5.02 0.55 17.45
CA GLN A 167 4.50 0.24 18.78
C GLN A 167 3.79 1.43 19.42
N SER A 168 4.34 2.64 19.27
CA SER A 168 3.70 3.85 19.78
C SER A 168 2.42 4.24 19.03
N LEU A 169 2.29 3.95 17.73
CA LEU A 169 1.06 4.21 16.99
C LEU A 169 -0.04 3.20 17.30
N MET A 170 0.37 1.98 17.65
CA MET A 170 -0.51 0.92 18.09
C MET A 170 -0.99 1.09 19.53
N THR A 171 -0.56 2.15 20.24
CA THR A 171 -1.23 2.60 21.46
C THR A 171 -2.41 3.50 21.09
N ASP A 172 -3.49 3.45 21.87
CA ASP A 172 -4.64 4.34 21.64
C ASP A 172 -4.27 5.85 21.81
N THR A 173 -3.09 6.13 22.38
CA THR A 173 -2.59 7.47 22.71
C THR A 173 -1.12 7.64 22.25
N PRO A 174 -0.87 7.76 20.93
CA PRO A 174 0.47 7.96 20.40
C PRO A 174 1.08 9.28 20.86
N SER A 175 2.42 9.33 20.97
CA SER A 175 3.11 10.56 21.38
C SER A 175 2.88 11.69 20.36
N PRO A 176 2.60 12.93 20.80
CA PRO A 176 2.34 14.05 19.90
C PRO A 176 3.55 14.40 19.02
N GLN A 177 4.76 14.16 19.53
CA GLN A 177 6.02 14.34 18.81
C GLN A 177 6.16 13.34 17.64
N LEU A 178 5.76 12.08 17.83
CA LEU A 178 5.71 11.10 16.74
C LEU A 178 4.71 11.53 15.68
N LEU A 179 3.50 11.95 16.07
CA LEU A 179 2.50 12.43 15.11
C LEU A 179 3.01 13.66 14.35
N ALA A 180 3.72 14.58 15.02
CA ALA A 180 4.35 15.73 14.35
C ALA A 180 5.45 15.31 13.37
N ALA A 181 6.30 14.35 13.75
CA ALA A 181 7.36 13.83 12.87
C ALA A 181 6.79 13.14 11.61
N LEU A 182 5.71 12.37 11.75
CA LEU A 182 5.02 11.73 10.63
C LEU A 182 4.32 12.76 9.72
N ARG A 183 3.71 13.80 10.29
CA ARG A 183 3.14 14.92 9.52
C ARG A 183 4.20 15.68 8.72
N ALA A 184 5.41 15.81 9.27
CA ALA A 184 6.49 16.52 8.62
C ALA A 184 7.24 15.69 7.55
N SER A 185 7.04 14.37 7.53
CA SER A 185 7.73 13.44 6.62
C SER A 185 6.75 12.43 6.00
N PRO A 186 6.27 12.67 4.76
CA PRO A 186 5.50 11.71 3.97
C PRO A 186 6.21 10.36 3.85
N MET A 187 7.54 10.39 3.72
CA MET A 187 8.34 9.18 3.58
C MET A 187 8.35 8.34 4.87
N ALA A 188 8.50 8.98 6.04
CA ALA A 188 8.39 8.27 7.32
C ALA A 188 6.99 7.62 7.49
N THR A 189 5.94 8.34 7.10
CA THR A 189 4.57 7.83 7.09
C THR A 189 4.42 6.60 6.20
N LEU A 190 5.01 6.63 4.99
CA LEU A 190 4.97 5.51 4.06
C LEU A 190 5.69 4.26 4.58
N PHE A 191 6.84 4.42 5.24
CA PHE A 191 7.58 3.28 5.80
C PHE A 191 6.88 2.65 6.99
N VAL A 192 6.21 3.46 7.82
CA VAL A 192 5.32 2.97 8.88
C VAL A 192 4.17 2.15 8.28
N LEU A 193 3.50 2.65 7.23
CA LEU A 193 2.44 1.90 6.55
C LEU A 193 2.94 0.58 5.95
N THR A 194 4.11 0.60 5.33
CA THR A 194 4.72 -0.62 4.76
C THR A 194 4.99 -1.66 5.85
N SER A 195 5.36 -1.21 7.06
CA SER A 195 5.54 -2.10 8.21
C SER A 195 4.22 -2.64 8.76
N LEU A 196 3.16 -1.83 8.77
CA LEU A 196 1.80 -2.29 9.11
C LEU A 196 1.30 -3.34 8.11
N ASP A 197 1.52 -3.12 6.82
CA ASP A 197 1.14 -4.08 5.77
C ASP A 197 1.91 -5.39 5.92
N SER A 198 3.23 -5.33 6.12
CA SER A 198 4.04 -6.52 6.40
C SER A 198 3.56 -7.27 7.63
N LEU A 199 3.20 -6.57 8.71
CA LEU A 199 2.69 -7.16 9.94
C LEU A 199 1.37 -7.90 9.71
N VAL A 200 0.39 -7.26 9.07
CA VAL A 200 -0.92 -7.87 8.77
C VAL A 200 -0.74 -9.09 7.85
N ARG A 201 0.12 -8.98 6.85
CA ARG A 201 0.43 -10.09 5.94
C ARG A 201 1.05 -11.28 6.67
N ASP A 202 1.98 -11.05 7.59
CA ASP A 202 2.63 -12.12 8.34
C ASP A 202 1.67 -12.81 9.33
N PHE A 203 0.80 -12.06 10.01
CA PHE A 203 -0.27 -12.67 10.82
C PHE A 203 -1.22 -13.51 9.96
N THR A 204 -1.58 -13.03 8.77
CA THR A 204 -2.42 -13.76 7.82
C THR A 204 -1.78 -15.10 7.41
N ARG A 205 -0.47 -15.09 7.13
CA ARG A 205 0.29 -16.31 6.82
C ARG A 205 0.26 -17.29 7.99
N CYS A 206 0.59 -16.82 9.19
CA CYS A 206 0.60 -17.65 10.39
C CYS A 206 -0.77 -18.29 10.64
N TYR A 207 -1.84 -17.51 10.48
CA TYR A 207 -3.20 -18.00 10.71
C TYR A 207 -3.64 -19.04 9.67
N TYR A 208 -3.37 -18.81 8.38
CA TYR A 208 -3.93 -19.63 7.30
C TYR A 208 -3.02 -20.73 6.76
N GLN A 209 -1.72 -20.66 7.01
CA GLN A 209 -0.75 -21.63 6.49
C GLN A 209 -0.29 -22.64 7.55
N LEU A 210 -0.61 -22.43 8.83
CA LEU A 210 -0.46 -23.44 9.89
C LEU A 210 -1.67 -24.39 9.93
N PRO A 211 -1.51 -25.65 10.40
CA PRO A 211 -2.63 -26.60 10.51
C PRO A 211 -3.76 -26.01 11.38
N PRO A 212 -5.03 -26.08 10.95
CA PRO A 212 -6.10 -25.33 11.58
C PRO A 212 -6.40 -25.86 12.99
N ALA A 213 -6.31 -24.97 13.99
CA ALA A 213 -7.02 -25.16 15.24
C ALA A 213 -8.41 -24.49 15.11
N LEU A 214 -9.40 -25.31 14.76
CA LEU A 214 -10.86 -25.08 14.82
C LEU A 214 -11.44 -23.89 14.02
N ALA A 215 -12.71 -24.05 13.67
CA ALA A 215 -13.50 -23.10 12.90
C ALA A 215 -13.93 -21.93 13.80
N ASP A 216 -13.62 -20.70 13.40
CA ASP A 216 -14.33 -19.52 13.91
C ASP A 216 -14.63 -18.56 12.73
N PRO A 217 -15.90 -18.13 12.53
CA PRO A 217 -16.33 -17.40 11.34
C PRO A 217 -16.28 -15.86 11.50
N ASN A 218 -15.37 -15.32 12.31
CA ASN A 218 -15.34 -13.87 12.57
C ASN A 218 -14.58 -13.09 11.48
N ALA A 219 -15.07 -11.90 11.10
CA ALA A 219 -14.41 -10.96 10.19
C ALA A 219 -13.04 -10.45 10.69
N TYR A 220 -12.68 -10.79 11.92
CA TYR A 220 -11.45 -10.43 12.62
C TYR A 220 -10.53 -11.62 12.89
N HIS A 221 -10.71 -12.73 12.18
CA HIS A 221 -10.09 -14.04 12.46
C HIS A 221 -8.54 -14.05 12.47
N ILE A 222 -7.86 -13.12 11.81
CA ILE A 222 -6.38 -13.09 11.71
C ILE A 222 -5.72 -12.60 13.02
N LEU A 223 -6.39 -11.72 13.76
CA LEU A 223 -5.88 -11.01 14.93
C LEU A 223 -6.86 -11.11 16.10
N THR A 224 -6.36 -11.13 17.33
CA THR A 224 -7.23 -10.96 18.50
C THR A 224 -7.95 -9.61 18.45
N GLN A 225 -9.10 -9.48 19.13
CA GLN A 225 -9.84 -8.21 19.18
C GLN A 225 -8.96 -7.03 19.68
N SER A 226 -8.08 -7.29 20.65
CA SER A 226 -7.11 -6.31 21.14
C SER A 226 -6.12 -5.87 20.06
N GLN A 227 -5.52 -6.84 19.33
CA GLN A 227 -4.58 -6.54 18.25
C GLN A 227 -5.27 -5.81 17.09
N ASN A 228 -6.50 -6.20 16.71
CA ASN A 228 -7.27 -5.49 15.69
C ASN A 228 -7.54 -4.03 16.09
N ARG A 229 -7.89 -3.78 17.35
CA ARG A 229 -8.04 -2.41 17.88
C ARG A 229 -6.75 -1.61 17.75
N GLN A 230 -5.61 -2.20 18.10
CA GLN A 230 -4.30 -1.55 18.02
C GLN A 230 -3.90 -1.21 16.58
N VAL A 231 -4.03 -2.15 15.63
CA VAL A 231 -3.73 -1.91 14.22
C VAL A 231 -4.70 -0.87 13.64
N SER A 232 -5.99 -0.96 13.96
CA SER A 232 -7.00 0.00 13.50
C SER A 232 -6.76 1.41 14.06
N ALA A 233 -6.30 1.52 15.32
CA ALA A 233 -5.91 2.80 15.92
C ALA A 233 -4.73 3.42 15.16
N ALA A 234 -3.68 2.64 14.88
CA ALA A 234 -2.53 3.09 14.10
C ALA A 234 -2.95 3.56 12.68
N LEU A 235 -3.77 2.76 11.98
CA LEU A 235 -4.28 3.11 10.65
C LEU A 235 -5.13 4.37 10.67
N ARG A 236 -5.94 4.60 11.72
CA ARG A 236 -6.73 5.83 11.86
C ARG A 236 -5.84 7.06 11.95
N TYR A 237 -4.83 7.04 12.83
CA TYR A 237 -3.90 8.17 12.97
C TYR A 237 -3.14 8.44 11.68
N VAL A 238 -2.65 7.39 11.02
CA VAL A 238 -1.92 7.53 9.77
C VAL A 238 -2.81 8.02 8.63
N SER A 239 -4.04 7.51 8.51
CA SER A 239 -5.00 7.98 7.49
C SER A 239 -5.34 9.46 7.70
N GLU A 240 -5.59 9.89 8.94
CA GLU A 240 -5.84 11.30 9.28
C GLU A 240 -4.67 12.21 8.86
N ILE A 241 -3.44 11.76 9.12
CA ILE A 241 -2.21 12.46 8.70
C ILE A 241 -2.15 12.57 7.17
N ILE A 242 -2.44 11.49 6.45
CA ILE A 242 -2.38 11.45 4.98
C ILE A 242 -3.45 12.36 4.37
N THR A 243 -4.71 12.25 4.79
CA THR A 243 -5.81 13.09 4.28
C THR A 243 -5.54 14.57 4.51
N THR A 244 -5.02 14.93 5.69
CA THR A 244 -4.66 16.32 5.99
C THR A 244 -3.53 16.82 5.08
N GLN A 245 -2.53 15.98 4.82
CA GLN A 245 -1.43 16.33 3.93
C GLN A 245 -1.87 16.42 2.48
N ILE A 246 -2.72 15.52 1.98
CA ILE A 246 -3.26 15.56 0.61
C ILE A 246 -4.02 16.87 0.37
N ALA A 247 -4.81 17.32 1.34
CA ALA A 247 -5.55 18.58 1.23
C ALA A 247 -4.65 19.82 1.12
N ALA A 248 -3.41 19.74 1.60
CA ALA A 248 -2.42 20.81 1.58
C ALA A 248 -1.25 20.54 0.61
N ALA A 249 -1.27 19.45 -0.14
CA ALA A 249 -0.11 18.96 -0.87
C ALA A 249 0.15 19.72 -2.18
N ASP A 250 1.42 20.04 -2.40
CA ASP A 250 1.94 20.43 -3.71
C ASP A 250 2.07 19.20 -4.64
N SER A 251 2.21 19.45 -5.95
CA SER A 251 2.25 18.41 -6.99
C SER A 251 3.36 17.35 -6.83
N SER A 252 4.46 17.64 -6.11
CA SER A 252 5.58 16.71 -5.92
C SER A 252 5.27 15.62 -4.90
N ASN A 253 4.75 15.99 -3.74
CA ASN A 253 4.47 15.07 -2.63
C ASN A 253 3.15 14.31 -2.82
N TRP A 254 2.28 14.80 -3.71
CA TRP A 254 1.00 14.18 -4.01
C TRP A 254 1.11 12.69 -4.39
N HIS A 255 2.10 12.30 -5.20
CA HIS A 255 2.24 10.90 -5.61
C HIS A 255 2.58 9.95 -4.46
N ILE A 256 3.45 10.38 -3.53
CA ILE A 256 3.82 9.60 -2.35
C ILE A 256 2.62 9.47 -1.42
N LEU A 257 1.88 10.57 -1.21
CA LEU A 257 0.71 10.61 -0.34
C LEU A 257 -0.46 9.82 -0.90
N ASN A 258 -0.72 9.92 -2.21
CA ASN A 258 -1.72 9.12 -2.90
C ASN A 258 -1.39 7.63 -2.77
N PHE A 259 -0.13 7.24 -2.95
CA PHE A 259 0.27 5.86 -2.72
C PHE A 259 0.10 5.43 -1.26
N ALA A 260 0.48 6.27 -0.30
CA ALA A 260 0.28 6.00 1.13
C ALA A 260 -1.21 5.78 1.47
N GLU A 261 -2.11 6.57 0.88
CA GLU A 261 -3.56 6.39 1.01
C GLU A 261 -4.01 5.01 0.47
N ARG A 262 -3.53 4.61 -0.72
CA ARG A 262 -3.85 3.30 -1.32
C ARG A 262 -3.34 2.14 -0.45
N ILE A 263 -2.14 2.25 0.13
CA ILE A 263 -1.63 1.21 1.04
C ILE A 263 -2.44 1.18 2.34
N ALA A 264 -2.75 2.33 2.95
CA ALA A 264 -3.57 2.37 4.16
C ALA A 264 -4.92 1.66 3.95
N LEU A 265 -5.58 1.91 2.83
CA LEU A 265 -6.81 1.21 2.46
C LEU A 265 -6.57 -0.28 2.19
N SER A 266 -5.51 -0.65 1.47
CA SER A 266 -5.15 -2.06 1.24
C SER A 266 -4.95 -2.83 2.55
N VAL A 267 -4.32 -2.22 3.56
CA VAL A 267 -4.14 -2.84 4.89
C VAL A 267 -5.49 -2.99 5.61
N LYS A 268 -6.36 -1.98 5.57
CA LYS A 268 -7.72 -2.07 6.12
C LYS A 268 -8.50 -3.24 5.48
N LEU A 269 -8.43 -3.36 4.15
CA LEU A 269 -9.08 -4.44 3.41
C LEU A 269 -8.51 -5.81 3.81
N ALA A 270 -7.18 -5.93 3.90
CA ALA A 270 -6.50 -7.18 4.24
C ALA A 270 -6.84 -7.69 5.66
N LEU A 271 -7.15 -6.80 6.60
CA LEU A 271 -7.61 -7.17 7.95
C LEU A 271 -8.97 -7.88 7.94
N CYS A 272 -9.86 -7.49 7.03
CA CYS A 272 -11.21 -8.04 6.94
C CYS A 272 -11.33 -9.18 5.93
N LYS A 273 -10.61 -9.07 4.82
CA LYS A 273 -10.63 -10.04 3.71
C LYS A 273 -9.19 -10.27 3.23
N PRO A 274 -8.57 -11.39 3.66
CA PRO A 274 -7.20 -11.69 3.27
C PRO A 274 -7.07 -11.90 1.76
N ASP A 275 -5.88 -11.63 1.23
CA ASP A 275 -5.54 -11.83 -0.19
C ASP A 275 -5.61 -13.34 -0.56
N ASP A 276 -6.40 -13.69 -1.58
CA ASP A 276 -6.60 -15.08 -2.02
C ASP A 276 -5.31 -15.76 -2.48
N LEU A 277 -4.39 -15.00 -3.08
CA LEU A 277 -3.08 -15.51 -3.49
C LEU A 277 -2.28 -15.95 -2.25
N LEU A 278 -2.38 -15.15 -1.18
CA LEU A 278 -1.69 -15.39 0.11
C LEU A 278 -2.24 -16.62 0.83
N ILE A 279 -3.56 -16.72 0.99
CA ILE A 279 -4.20 -17.85 1.70
C ILE A 279 -4.23 -19.13 0.85
N GLY A 280 -4.26 -18.98 -0.48
CA GLY A 280 -4.10 -20.08 -1.43
C GLY A 280 -2.69 -20.67 -1.39
N GLY A 281 -1.70 -19.92 -0.87
CA GLY A 281 -0.31 -20.32 -0.81
C GLY A 281 0.34 -20.41 -2.19
N ILE A 282 -0.22 -19.72 -3.18
CA ILE A 282 0.27 -19.68 -4.56
C ILE A 282 1.42 -18.67 -4.59
N VAL A 283 2.55 -19.06 -5.17
CA VAL A 283 3.75 -18.22 -5.27
C VAL A 283 4.08 -18.05 -6.74
N GLU A 284 4.14 -16.79 -7.17
CA GLU A 284 4.34 -16.44 -8.57
C GLU A 284 5.77 -15.99 -8.86
N ASN A 285 6.18 -16.10 -10.13
CA ASN A 285 7.55 -15.86 -10.55
C ASN A 285 7.83 -14.45 -11.07
N SER A 286 6.82 -13.57 -11.12
CA SER A 286 6.92 -12.17 -11.52
C SER A 286 5.71 -11.38 -10.99
N VAL A 287 5.82 -10.05 -10.90
CA VAL A 287 4.70 -9.20 -10.44
C VAL A 287 3.50 -9.38 -11.35
N VAL A 288 3.69 -9.36 -12.68
CA VAL A 288 2.63 -9.55 -13.67
C VAL A 288 1.92 -10.90 -13.46
N ALA A 289 2.68 -12.00 -13.33
CA ALA A 289 2.08 -13.32 -13.05
C ALA A 289 1.30 -13.34 -11.72
N GLY A 290 1.80 -12.64 -10.69
CA GLY A 290 1.09 -12.40 -9.44
C GLY A 290 -0.26 -11.73 -9.62
N LEU A 291 -0.29 -10.63 -10.39
CA LEU A 291 -1.52 -9.90 -10.69
C LEU A 291 -2.48 -10.73 -11.54
N THR A 292 -2.01 -11.36 -12.60
CA THR A 292 -2.81 -12.24 -13.47
C THR A 292 -3.47 -13.36 -12.65
N THR A 293 -2.72 -13.99 -11.76
CA THR A 293 -3.26 -15.03 -10.88
C THR A 293 -4.30 -14.47 -9.91
N ALA A 294 -4.07 -13.29 -9.33
CA ALA A 294 -5.06 -12.62 -8.48
C ALA A 294 -6.36 -12.28 -9.26
N THR A 295 -6.24 -11.91 -10.53
CA THR A 295 -7.37 -11.73 -11.46
C THR A 295 -8.14 -13.02 -11.64
N HIS A 296 -7.47 -14.12 -11.97
CA HIS A 296 -8.09 -15.43 -12.12
C HIS A 296 -8.77 -15.93 -10.85
N LEU A 297 -8.14 -15.76 -9.68
CA LEU A 297 -8.75 -16.10 -8.39
C LEU A 297 -10.00 -15.28 -8.11
N THR A 298 -10.01 -14.00 -8.49
CA THR A 298 -11.20 -13.12 -8.40
C THR A 298 -12.34 -13.59 -9.32
N MET A 299 -12.01 -14.16 -10.47
CA MET A 299 -12.98 -14.82 -11.35
C MET A 299 -13.48 -16.17 -10.81
N GLY A 300 -12.87 -16.72 -9.76
CA GLY A 300 -13.23 -18.03 -9.22
C GLY A 300 -12.48 -19.20 -9.87
N LEU A 301 -11.48 -18.92 -10.71
CA LEU A 301 -10.61 -19.93 -11.32
C LEU A 301 -9.53 -20.36 -10.32
N GLN A 302 -9.77 -21.48 -9.63
CA GLN A 302 -9.01 -21.91 -8.44
C GLN A 302 -7.95 -22.99 -8.72
N VAL A 303 -7.32 -22.98 -9.89
CA VAL A 303 -6.31 -23.99 -10.24
C VAL A 303 -5.09 -23.83 -9.33
N GLY A 304 -4.77 -24.85 -8.53
CA GLY A 304 -3.60 -24.88 -7.65
C GLY A 304 -3.80 -24.30 -6.23
N ALA A 305 -5.01 -23.85 -5.87
CA ALA A 305 -5.28 -23.35 -4.53
C ALA A 305 -5.36 -24.46 -3.46
N ARG A 306 -4.86 -24.17 -2.25
CA ARG A 306 -4.97 -25.09 -1.09
C ARG A 306 -6.42 -25.26 -0.62
N ARG A 307 -6.70 -26.41 0.01
CA ARG A 307 -8.02 -26.74 0.62
C ARG A 307 -8.51 -25.70 1.63
N SER A 308 -7.62 -24.97 2.30
CA SER A 308 -7.96 -23.88 3.22
C SER A 308 -8.74 -22.75 2.53
N LEU A 309 -8.35 -22.38 1.29
CA LEU A 309 -9.07 -21.38 0.49
C LEU A 309 -10.49 -21.87 0.14
N GLN A 310 -10.64 -23.15 -0.22
CA GLN A 310 -11.93 -23.72 -0.62
C GLN A 310 -12.96 -23.72 0.52
N ASN A 311 -12.52 -23.92 1.76
CA ASN A 311 -13.40 -23.86 2.92
C ASN A 311 -13.79 -22.43 3.27
N LEU A 312 -12.87 -21.46 3.19
CA LEU A 312 -13.17 -20.05 3.50
C LEU A 312 -14.16 -19.43 2.52
N LEU A 313 -14.02 -19.71 1.23
CA LEU A 313 -14.91 -19.18 0.21
C LEU A 313 -16.35 -19.73 0.34
N ARG A 314 -16.54 -20.91 0.96
CA ARG A 314 -17.87 -21.44 1.29
C ARG A 314 -18.54 -20.71 2.47
N TYR A 315 -17.77 -20.06 3.34
CA TYR A 315 -18.26 -19.34 4.52
C TYR A 315 -18.43 -17.83 4.31
N ASN A 316 -17.97 -17.26 3.19
CA ASN A 316 -18.10 -15.82 2.86
C ASN A 316 -19.53 -15.39 2.48
N SER A 317 -20.56 -15.96 3.08
CA SER A 317 -21.97 -15.67 2.80
C SER A 317 -22.50 -14.35 3.42
N GLY A 318 -21.63 -13.46 3.87
CA GLY A 318 -21.99 -12.13 4.39
C GLY A 318 -20.79 -11.19 4.36
N ASP A 319 -20.68 -10.37 3.31
CA ASP A 319 -19.58 -9.41 3.09
C ASP A 319 -19.74 -8.14 3.98
N ASP A 320 -20.26 -8.29 5.20
CA ASP A 320 -20.67 -7.19 6.09
C ASP A 320 -19.49 -6.29 6.50
N GLY A 321 -18.28 -6.84 6.57
CA GLY A 321 -17.07 -6.08 6.91
C GLY A 321 -16.64 -5.08 5.84
N MET A 322 -16.96 -5.34 4.57
CA MET A 322 -16.59 -4.48 3.44
C MET A 322 -17.49 -3.26 3.28
N LEU A 323 -18.71 -3.31 3.82
CA LEU A 323 -19.63 -2.16 3.85
C LEU A 323 -19.04 -0.98 4.61
N VAL A 324 -18.23 -1.25 5.63
CA VAL A 324 -17.56 -0.21 6.44
C VAL A 324 -16.61 0.63 5.60
N PHE A 325 -16.04 0.05 4.54
CA PHE A 325 -15.08 0.70 3.65
C PHE A 325 -15.67 1.05 2.29
N LEU A 326 -17.00 0.93 2.12
CA LEU A 326 -17.62 1.14 0.82
C LEU A 326 -17.36 2.56 0.27
N ASP A 327 -17.41 3.57 1.14
CA ASP A 327 -17.12 4.96 0.78
C ASP A 327 -15.67 5.12 0.28
N ASP A 328 -14.69 4.66 1.09
CA ASP A 328 -13.26 4.64 0.72
C ASP A 328 -13.02 3.90 -0.63
N LEU A 329 -13.73 2.78 -0.87
CA LEU A 329 -13.63 2.02 -2.12
C LEU A 329 -14.24 2.76 -3.32
N MET A 330 -15.37 3.45 -3.13
CA MET A 330 -16.01 4.23 -4.18
C MET A 330 -15.17 5.47 -4.53
N ASP A 331 -14.48 6.07 -3.56
CA ASP A 331 -13.53 7.15 -3.79
C ASP A 331 -12.35 6.70 -4.66
N VAL A 332 -11.82 5.49 -4.43
CA VAL A 332 -10.80 4.90 -5.31
C VAL A 332 -11.35 4.66 -6.71
N LEU A 333 -12.55 4.08 -6.84
CA LEU A 333 -13.16 3.83 -8.14
C LEU A 333 -13.39 5.13 -8.90
N SER A 334 -13.90 6.15 -8.22
CA SER A 334 -14.12 7.50 -8.74
C SER A 334 -12.80 8.17 -9.18
N SER A 335 -11.74 8.00 -8.40
CA SER A 335 -10.39 8.45 -8.75
C SER A 335 -9.87 7.78 -10.01
N VAL A 336 -10.13 6.48 -10.18
CA VAL A 336 -9.71 5.70 -11.35
C VAL A 336 -10.51 6.07 -12.61
N THR A 337 -11.79 6.39 -12.47
CA THR A 337 -12.63 6.82 -13.60
C THR A 337 -12.36 8.26 -14.01
N SER A 338 -11.94 9.12 -13.07
CA SER A 338 -11.68 10.55 -13.33
C SER A 338 -10.37 10.76 -14.09
N ILE A 339 -10.47 11.19 -15.36
CA ILE A 339 -9.31 11.49 -16.23
C ILE A 339 -8.50 12.70 -15.71
N GLU A 340 -9.14 13.67 -15.04
CA GLU A 340 -8.50 14.92 -14.62
C GLU A 340 -7.62 14.80 -13.36
N ARG A 341 -7.83 13.76 -12.55
CA ARG A 341 -7.17 13.62 -11.23
C ARG A 341 -5.91 12.75 -11.23
N GLN A 342 -5.57 12.14 -12.36
CA GLN A 342 -4.44 11.23 -12.43
C GLN A 342 -3.40 11.76 -13.41
N ASP A 343 -2.12 11.72 -13.01
CA ASP A 343 -0.99 11.79 -13.93
C ASP A 343 -0.37 10.37 -13.99
N PRO A 344 -0.86 9.52 -14.91
CA PRO A 344 -0.41 8.14 -15.03
C PRO A 344 1.08 8.02 -15.39
N LEU A 345 1.67 9.09 -15.95
CA LEU A 345 3.06 9.08 -16.39
C LEU A 345 4.05 9.16 -15.23
N ARG A 346 3.62 9.78 -14.12
CA ARG A 346 4.42 9.95 -12.90
C ARG A 346 4.06 8.93 -11.81
N GLU A 347 3.11 8.03 -12.08
CA GLU A 347 2.69 7.01 -11.13
C GLU A 347 3.76 5.92 -10.98
N ALA A 348 4.12 5.66 -9.73
CA ALA A 348 5.05 4.58 -9.40
C ALA A 348 4.36 3.20 -9.55
N PRO A 349 5.11 2.15 -9.94
CA PRO A 349 4.50 0.87 -10.33
C PRO A 349 3.83 0.16 -9.15
N TRP A 350 4.37 0.30 -7.93
CA TRP A 350 3.75 -0.21 -6.71
C TRP A 350 2.42 0.47 -6.38
N ALA A 351 2.23 1.74 -6.76
CA ALA A 351 0.96 2.44 -6.56
C ALA A 351 -0.12 1.89 -7.50
N THR A 352 0.26 1.62 -8.76
CA THR A 352 -0.64 0.98 -9.72
C THR A 352 -1.01 -0.44 -9.28
N VAL A 353 -0.04 -1.20 -8.76
CA VAL A 353 -0.28 -2.53 -8.19
C VAL A 353 -1.26 -2.47 -7.01
N ALA A 354 -1.07 -1.54 -6.07
CA ALA A 354 -1.96 -1.37 -4.92
C ALA A 354 -3.37 -0.96 -5.34
N THR A 355 -3.49 0.02 -6.24
CA THR A 355 -4.79 0.42 -6.83
C THR A 355 -5.48 -0.76 -7.51
N TYR A 356 -4.75 -1.55 -8.30
CA TYR A 356 -5.34 -2.71 -8.97
C TYR A 356 -5.85 -3.77 -7.98
N LYS A 357 -5.11 -4.04 -6.89
CA LYS A 357 -5.59 -4.95 -5.84
C LYS A 357 -6.88 -4.46 -5.19
N ILE A 358 -7.03 -3.15 -4.99
CA ILE A 358 -8.28 -2.56 -4.50
C ILE A 358 -9.40 -2.74 -5.54
N LEU A 359 -9.13 -2.51 -6.83
CA LEU A 359 -10.11 -2.76 -7.90
C LEU A 359 -10.55 -4.24 -7.94
N LEU A 360 -9.66 -5.20 -7.70
CA LEU A 360 -10.03 -6.61 -7.56
C LEU A 360 -10.95 -6.84 -6.34
N ALA A 361 -10.74 -6.15 -5.23
CA ALA A 361 -11.63 -6.21 -4.07
C ALA A 361 -13.03 -5.65 -4.40
N ILE A 362 -13.10 -4.54 -5.14
CA ILE A 362 -14.37 -3.96 -5.63
C ILE A 362 -15.07 -4.91 -6.59
N TRP A 363 -14.32 -5.56 -7.49
CA TRP A 363 -14.89 -6.56 -8.40
C TRP A 363 -15.51 -7.73 -7.63
N ARG A 364 -14.83 -8.24 -6.60
CA ARG A 364 -15.37 -9.30 -5.74
C ARG A 364 -16.68 -8.89 -5.06
N LEU A 365 -16.74 -7.65 -4.57
CA LEU A 365 -17.95 -7.08 -3.97
C LEU A 365 -19.09 -6.99 -4.98
N LEU A 366 -18.80 -6.54 -6.20
CA LEU A 366 -19.79 -6.48 -7.29
C LEU A 366 -20.35 -7.87 -7.62
N ARG A 367 -19.47 -8.87 -7.76
CA ARG A 367 -19.88 -10.25 -8.05
C ARG A 367 -20.70 -10.86 -6.92
N TRP A 368 -20.29 -10.64 -5.67
CA TRP A 368 -21.07 -11.07 -4.50
C TRP A 368 -22.46 -10.42 -4.46
N ALA A 369 -22.52 -9.09 -4.60
CA ALA A 369 -23.79 -8.35 -4.59
C ALA A 369 -24.71 -8.83 -5.72
N THR A 370 -24.17 -8.98 -6.92
CA THR A 370 -24.85 -9.57 -8.08
C THR A 370 -25.41 -10.96 -7.79
N ALA A 371 -24.59 -11.87 -7.28
CA ALA A 371 -25.01 -13.26 -7.02
C ALA A 371 -26.11 -13.32 -5.95
N GLU A 372 -25.99 -12.50 -4.91
CA GLU A 372 -26.97 -12.43 -3.83
C GLU A 372 -28.30 -11.84 -4.30
N MET A 373 -28.26 -10.80 -5.14
CA MET A 373 -29.45 -10.23 -5.78
C MET A 373 -30.14 -11.25 -6.71
N ARG A 374 -29.38 -12.03 -7.50
CA ARG A 374 -29.92 -13.12 -8.34
C ARG A 374 -30.60 -14.20 -7.50
N ARG A 375 -29.95 -14.65 -6.42
CA ARG A 375 -30.48 -15.65 -5.47
C ARG A 375 -31.82 -15.19 -4.87
N LYS A 376 -31.95 -13.90 -4.58
CA LYS A 376 -33.14 -13.30 -3.95
C LYS A 376 -34.24 -12.92 -4.93
N SER A 377 -33.95 -12.77 -6.22
CA SER A 377 -34.93 -12.42 -7.26
C SER A 377 -36.09 -13.42 -7.39
N GLY A 378 -35.97 -14.64 -6.85
CA GLY A 378 -37.06 -15.63 -6.77
C GLY A 378 -38.00 -15.47 -5.57
N THR A 379 -37.77 -14.51 -4.67
CA THR A 379 -38.51 -14.33 -3.40
C THR A 379 -39.30 -13.02 -3.44
N GLN A 380 -40.54 -12.98 -2.95
CA GLN A 380 -41.40 -11.77 -3.04
C GLN A 380 -40.72 -10.54 -2.43
N PRO A 381 -40.69 -9.38 -3.14
CA PRO A 381 -40.00 -8.19 -2.67
C PRO A 381 -40.75 -7.57 -1.49
N THR A 382 -40.14 -7.61 -0.30
CA THR A 382 -40.61 -6.89 0.89
C THR A 382 -39.88 -5.56 1.01
N VAL A 383 -40.42 -4.58 1.76
CA VAL A 383 -39.77 -3.27 2.01
C VAL A 383 -38.33 -3.38 2.56
N ARG A 384 -37.97 -4.55 3.13
CA ARG A 384 -36.61 -4.88 3.59
C ARG A 384 -35.56 -4.99 2.47
N THR A 385 -35.95 -5.20 1.21
CA THR A 385 -34.98 -5.41 0.10
C THR A 385 -34.24 -4.15 -0.35
N ARG A 386 -34.74 -2.95 0.00
CA ARG A 386 -34.09 -1.66 -0.35
C ARG A 386 -32.92 -1.29 0.55
N PHE A 387 -32.87 -1.80 1.78
CA PHE A 387 -31.80 -1.52 2.75
C PHE A 387 -30.85 -2.71 2.89
N GLU A 388 -30.84 -3.57 1.89
CA GLU A 388 -29.99 -4.74 1.87
C GLU A 388 -28.58 -4.35 1.41
N ALA A 389 -27.58 -4.91 2.09
CA ALA A 389 -26.16 -4.69 1.80
C ALA A 389 -25.81 -4.92 0.31
N SER A 390 -26.34 -6.00 -0.28
CA SER A 390 -26.14 -6.35 -1.70
C SER A 390 -26.64 -5.23 -2.64
N THR A 391 -27.85 -4.74 -2.41
CA THR A 391 -28.44 -3.63 -3.17
C THR A 391 -27.66 -2.32 -3.00
N ILE A 392 -27.22 -2.01 -1.77
CA ILE A 392 -26.43 -0.80 -1.49
C ILE A 392 -25.09 -0.83 -2.23
N VAL A 393 -24.36 -1.94 -2.13
CA VAL A 393 -23.07 -2.13 -2.81
C VAL A 393 -23.24 -2.03 -4.32
N PHE A 394 -24.20 -2.76 -4.88
CA PHE A 394 -24.48 -2.75 -6.32
C PHE A 394 -24.79 -1.34 -6.83
N ASN A 395 -25.70 -0.62 -6.16
CA ASN A 395 -26.08 0.73 -6.56
C ASN A 395 -24.92 1.72 -6.42
N SER A 396 -24.10 1.62 -5.37
CA SER A 396 -22.96 2.53 -5.15
C SER A 396 -21.92 2.39 -6.25
N ILE A 397 -21.58 1.15 -6.63
CA ILE A 397 -20.64 0.88 -7.73
C ILE A 397 -21.23 1.38 -9.05
N LEU A 398 -22.50 1.07 -9.32
CA LEU A 398 -23.15 1.46 -10.56
C LEU A 398 -23.25 2.98 -10.70
N GLU A 399 -23.51 3.71 -9.60
CA GLU A 399 -23.58 5.17 -9.59
C GLU A 399 -22.24 5.80 -10.01
N VAL A 400 -21.11 5.30 -9.47
CA VAL A 400 -19.78 5.80 -9.86
C VAL A 400 -19.50 5.52 -11.33
N LEU A 401 -19.81 4.31 -11.80
CA LEU A 401 -19.63 3.94 -13.20
C LEU A 401 -20.52 4.80 -14.13
N GLN A 402 -21.77 5.09 -13.73
CA GLN A 402 -22.75 5.90 -14.48
C GLN A 402 -22.37 7.37 -14.61
N ARG A 403 -21.84 7.98 -13.54
CA ARG A 403 -21.39 9.39 -13.58
C ARG A 403 -20.36 9.64 -14.68
N GLN A 404 -19.54 8.66 -15.03
CA GLN A 404 -18.55 8.76 -16.11
C GLN A 404 -19.20 8.86 -17.50
N GLU A 405 -20.24 8.06 -17.79
CA GLU A 405 -20.92 8.08 -19.10
C GLU A 405 -21.69 9.38 -19.35
N ASP A 406 -22.27 9.95 -18.29
CA ASP A 406 -22.95 11.24 -18.35
C ASP A 406 -21.96 12.38 -18.66
N ILE A 407 -20.70 12.25 -18.22
CA ILE A 407 -19.60 13.19 -18.56
C ILE A 407 -19.11 12.96 -20.00
N ASP A 408 -18.97 11.70 -20.44
CA ASP A 408 -18.53 11.33 -21.79
C ASP A 408 -19.64 11.49 -22.87
N GLY A 409 -20.82 12.01 -22.50
CA GLY A 409 -21.89 12.40 -23.42
C GLY A 409 -22.71 11.24 -24.00
N GLN A 410 -22.51 10.00 -23.53
CA GLN A 410 -23.29 8.84 -23.96
C GLN A 410 -24.55 8.71 -23.10
N THR A 411 -25.65 9.32 -23.54
CA THR A 411 -26.94 9.27 -22.83
C THR A 411 -27.60 7.89 -23.01
N ARG A 412 -27.26 6.93 -22.15
CA ARG A 412 -28.06 5.71 -21.94
C ARG A 412 -28.62 5.71 -20.52
N ARG A 413 -29.64 6.54 -20.29
CA ARG A 413 -30.44 6.51 -19.05
C ARG A 413 -31.19 5.18 -18.95
N LEU A 414 -30.56 4.18 -18.33
CA LEU A 414 -31.28 3.02 -17.83
C LEU A 414 -31.98 3.45 -16.55
N SER A 415 -33.26 3.80 -16.68
CA SER A 415 -34.16 3.99 -15.54
C SER A 415 -34.18 2.69 -14.74
N VAL A 416 -33.62 2.71 -13.52
CA VAL A 416 -33.67 1.62 -12.55
C VAL A 416 -35.11 1.50 -12.04
N ARG A 417 -35.98 0.92 -12.87
CA ARG A 417 -37.35 0.60 -12.50
C ARG A 417 -37.88 -0.49 -13.44
N GLU A 418 -37.48 -1.74 -13.20
CA GLU A 418 -38.34 -2.93 -13.34
C GLU A 418 -37.59 -4.22 -12.96
N SER A 419 -38.26 -5.05 -12.16
CA SER A 419 -37.70 -6.21 -11.44
C SER A 419 -37.26 -7.38 -12.34
N THR A 420 -37.52 -7.32 -13.65
CA THR A 420 -37.09 -8.29 -14.67
C THR A 420 -35.81 -7.85 -15.41
N ALA A 421 -35.39 -6.59 -15.24
CA ALA A 421 -34.16 -6.04 -15.83
C ALA A 421 -32.89 -6.33 -15.02
N LEU A 422 -33.01 -6.84 -13.78
CA LEU A 422 -31.88 -7.03 -12.86
C LEU A 422 -30.87 -8.10 -13.29
N GLY A 423 -31.32 -9.18 -13.95
CA GLY A 423 -30.41 -10.23 -14.45
C GLY A 423 -29.51 -9.71 -15.58
N MET A 424 -30.11 -9.07 -16.58
CA MET A 424 -29.38 -8.47 -17.72
C MET A 424 -28.56 -7.23 -17.31
N ALA A 425 -29.07 -6.41 -16.37
CA ALA A 425 -28.34 -5.25 -15.85
C ALA A 425 -27.12 -5.68 -14.99
N SER A 426 -27.20 -6.83 -14.33
CA SER A 426 -26.11 -7.38 -13.53
C SER A 426 -24.93 -7.84 -14.40
N GLU A 427 -25.18 -8.60 -15.46
CA GLU A 427 -24.14 -8.99 -16.42
C GLU A 427 -23.53 -7.77 -17.14
N ALA A 428 -24.37 -6.81 -17.54
CA ALA A 428 -23.89 -5.57 -18.14
C ALA A 428 -23.03 -4.73 -17.18
N SER A 429 -23.32 -4.75 -15.87
CA SER A 429 -22.56 -4.00 -14.86
C SER A 429 -21.15 -4.58 -14.64
N GLU A 430 -21.00 -5.90 -14.67
CA GLU A 430 -19.70 -6.56 -14.54
C GLU A 430 -18.83 -6.30 -15.77
N VAL A 431 -19.42 -6.37 -16.98
CA VAL A 431 -18.73 -6.00 -18.23
C VAL A 431 -18.24 -4.55 -18.18
N ARG A 432 -19.10 -3.61 -17.77
CA ARG A 432 -18.74 -2.19 -17.67
C ARG A 432 -17.65 -1.93 -16.63
N PHE A 433 -17.70 -2.61 -15.50
CA PHE A 433 -16.62 -2.54 -14.50
C PHE A 433 -15.30 -3.04 -15.10
N MET A 434 -15.33 -4.16 -15.83
CA MET A 434 -14.15 -4.71 -16.50
C MET A 434 -13.60 -3.79 -17.59
N GLU A 435 -14.45 -3.13 -18.36
CA GLU A 435 -14.04 -2.10 -19.31
C GLU A 435 -13.34 -0.93 -18.60
N THR A 436 -13.84 -0.50 -17.44
CA THR A 436 -13.21 0.55 -16.63
C THR A 436 -11.83 0.13 -16.14
N VAL A 437 -11.70 -1.10 -15.63
CA VAL A 437 -10.41 -1.67 -15.21
C VAL A 437 -9.45 -1.83 -16.40
N LEU A 438 -9.96 -2.17 -17.58
CA LEU A 438 -9.17 -2.23 -18.80
C LEU A 438 -8.64 -0.84 -19.18
N GLN A 439 -9.47 0.20 -19.12
CA GLN A 439 -9.05 1.58 -19.39
C GLN A 439 -8.00 2.07 -18.37
N PHE A 440 -8.14 1.70 -17.10
CA PHE A 440 -7.13 1.98 -16.07
C PHE A 440 -5.73 1.49 -16.47
N TRP A 441 -5.63 0.28 -17.02
CA TRP A 441 -4.36 -0.28 -17.48
C TRP A 441 -3.89 0.33 -18.80
N LYS A 442 -4.80 0.58 -19.75
CA LYS A 442 -4.47 1.26 -21.03
C LYS A 442 -3.90 2.66 -20.81
N GLY A 443 -4.38 3.37 -19.79
CA GLY A 443 -3.87 4.68 -19.39
C GLY A 443 -2.47 4.67 -18.77
N ARG A 444 -1.87 3.50 -18.49
CA ARG A 444 -0.58 3.35 -17.78
C ARG A 444 0.47 2.58 -18.59
N PRO A 445 0.90 3.10 -19.75
CA PRO A 445 1.87 2.40 -20.60
C PRO A 445 3.33 2.54 -20.13
N VAL A 446 3.63 3.40 -19.14
CA VAL A 446 5.01 3.70 -18.69
C VAL A 446 5.72 2.44 -18.21
N TRP A 447 5.02 1.64 -17.42
CA TRP A 447 5.53 0.37 -16.93
C TRP A 447 4.98 -0.74 -17.83
N ALA A 448 5.85 -1.63 -18.30
CA ALA A 448 5.46 -2.71 -19.20
C ALA A 448 4.35 -3.60 -18.64
N MET A 449 4.22 -3.69 -17.31
CA MET A 449 3.10 -4.36 -16.66
C MET A 449 1.72 -3.85 -17.13
N GLY A 450 1.60 -2.57 -17.50
CA GLY A 450 0.35 -2.02 -18.03
C GLY A 450 -0.08 -2.71 -19.31
N SER A 451 0.83 -2.80 -20.29
CA SER A 451 0.58 -3.49 -21.55
C SER A 451 0.28 -4.99 -21.36
N PHE A 452 1.00 -5.66 -20.46
CA PHE A 452 0.73 -7.07 -20.14
C PHE A 452 -0.66 -7.26 -19.53
N MET A 453 -1.03 -6.45 -18.52
CA MET A 453 -2.34 -6.55 -17.88
C MET A 453 -3.48 -6.14 -18.80
N THR A 454 -3.26 -5.20 -19.73
CA THR A 454 -4.21 -4.92 -20.81
C THR A 454 -4.47 -6.17 -21.65
N THR A 455 -3.42 -6.86 -22.08
CA THR A 455 -3.55 -8.09 -22.89
C THR A 455 -4.31 -9.18 -22.12
N VAL A 456 -3.95 -9.41 -20.86
CA VAL A 456 -4.62 -10.40 -19.98
C VAL A 456 -6.10 -10.08 -19.84
N LEU A 457 -6.47 -8.81 -19.61
CA LEU A 457 -7.87 -8.43 -19.45
C LEU A 457 -8.65 -8.52 -20.77
N GLU A 458 -8.03 -8.21 -21.90
CA GLU A 458 -8.64 -8.41 -23.23
C GLU A 458 -8.89 -9.90 -23.51
N GLU A 459 -7.97 -10.79 -23.11
CA GLU A 459 -8.17 -12.24 -23.16
C GLU A 459 -9.31 -12.69 -22.24
N VAL A 460 -9.38 -12.18 -21.01
CA VAL A 460 -10.48 -12.49 -20.08
C VAL A 460 -11.84 -12.07 -20.65
N ILE A 461 -11.93 -10.87 -21.22
CA ILE A 461 -13.15 -10.33 -21.80
C ILE A 461 -13.54 -11.13 -23.05
N SER A 462 -12.58 -11.44 -23.93
CA SER A 462 -12.83 -12.17 -25.20
C SER A 462 -13.11 -13.66 -25.01
N ALA A 463 -12.49 -14.31 -24.02
CA ALA A 463 -12.77 -15.69 -23.67
C ALA A 463 -14.15 -15.88 -23.01
N GLY A 464 -14.92 -14.80 -22.85
CA GLY A 464 -16.24 -14.84 -22.24
C GLY A 464 -16.14 -15.22 -20.77
N GLY A 465 -15.31 -14.52 -19.97
CA GLY A 465 -15.17 -14.68 -18.52
C GLY A 465 -16.48 -14.65 -17.69
N MET A 466 -17.61 -14.51 -18.38
CA MET A 466 -19.01 -14.61 -17.96
C MET A 466 -19.56 -16.04 -17.90
N ALA A 467 -18.83 -17.07 -18.37
CA ALA A 467 -19.35 -18.44 -18.52
C ALA A 467 -19.04 -19.41 -17.36
N TYR A 468 -18.41 -18.94 -16.28
CA TYR A 468 -18.08 -19.81 -15.14
C TYR A 468 -19.01 -19.48 -13.96
N GLU A 469 -20.18 -20.14 -13.96
CA GLU A 469 -21.12 -20.24 -12.83
C GLU A 469 -20.60 -21.18 -11.73
#